data_AF-D4AJC0-F1
#
_entry.id   AF-D4AJC0-F1
#
_cell.length_a   1.000
_cell.length_b   1.000
_cell.length_c   1.000
_cell.angle_alpha   90.00
_cell.angle_beta   90.00
_cell.angle_gamma   90.00
#
_symmetry.space_group_name_H-M   'P 1'
#
loop_
_entity.id
_entity.type
_entity.pdbx_description
1 polymer ?
#
loop_
_entity_poly.entity_id
_entity_poly.type
_entity_poly.pdbx_seq_one_letter_code
_entity_poly.pdbx_strand_id
1 'polypeptide(L)'
;MASAASSCASLPLEQLALYHAVDPVLSSIFVFHGPATTANSTLNSSRIQVHIFAADGLQSYPRITVSPAAPLYAAVNHLPRERQGDEVYRGLAVCLFKYFSEIPDSVKSELVALAHPGRPSSKPLQFFDELHAADLADKMEKVENPAAVVRDLKDAFADRVVPWVDIDLIVPTGTITVPMSPGESSRQSLLGYSESGIESPIHEKFADRFGKLAPLVDSLGEPIFLPTSKLRRAPSKPSNLSKSKLFSTTQKEALRLSMCEFVDTEERYVHKMYDLVHNVAHEFCQKARAKAPTSTSPDESALAKLFPPCLNEILEVNMGFLDAIRLVLEETEKDALEDLSQDTMLDPSTFPRDPTTGRRNDLLGAIAFAQCLLDWLPRFSKPYGQYMHAHTGFYSLLNSFLGDQNSSFSKRVYETGEQRMRSLLMEPIQRLPRYSLLIDTMTASLPSMHPAVKSFLKARDTVTEICSLDSYSASDHSQTLIHLRRIVHEWPESVAPAGRLITAVDVYTLLPPFRSGSSGHKRSTRHIVALC
;
A
#
# COMPACT_ATOMS: atom_id res chain seq x y z
N MET A 1 -15.63 31.17 23.08
CA MET A 1 -16.86 31.15 22.25
C MET A 1 -16.48 31.65 20.86
N ALA A 2 -15.92 30.77 20.06
CA ALA A 2 -15.36 31.09 18.75
C ALA A 2 -16.48 31.31 17.73
N SER A 3 -16.28 32.33 16.90
CA SER A 3 -17.05 32.70 15.71
C SER A 3 -17.68 31.49 15.03
N ALA A 4 -19.02 31.41 15.06
CA ALA A 4 -19.75 30.61 14.10
C ALA A 4 -19.45 31.20 12.72
N ALA A 5 -18.53 30.59 11.99
CA ALA A 5 -18.26 30.93 10.60
C ALA A 5 -19.60 30.88 9.86
N SER A 6 -20.04 32.02 9.32
CA SER A 6 -21.26 32.10 8.53
C SER A 6 -21.08 31.22 7.29
N SER A 7 -21.72 30.05 7.27
CA SER A 7 -21.71 29.13 6.12
C SER A 7 -22.16 29.89 4.87
N CYS A 8 -21.41 29.76 3.77
CA CYS A 8 -21.71 30.38 2.47
C CYS A 8 -23.14 30.07 2.02
N ALA A 9 -23.65 28.88 2.37
CA ALA A 9 -25.01 28.44 2.07
C ALA A 9 -26.11 29.34 2.67
N SER A 10 -25.82 30.03 3.77
CA SER A 10 -26.78 30.90 4.48
C SER A 10 -26.82 32.34 3.95
N LEU A 11 -25.89 32.73 3.07
CA LEU A 11 -25.76 34.11 2.59
C LEU A 11 -26.70 34.39 1.39
N PRO A 12 -27.39 35.55 1.36
CA PRO A 12 -28.28 35.94 0.27
C PRO A 12 -27.50 36.50 -0.93
N LEU A 13 -26.51 35.76 -1.45
CA LEU A 13 -25.60 36.21 -2.52
C LEU A 13 -26.32 36.56 -3.84
N GLU A 14 -27.46 35.92 -4.10
CA GLU A 14 -28.29 36.14 -5.31
C GLU A 14 -28.96 37.51 -5.34
N GLN A 15 -29.09 38.18 -4.19
CA GLN A 15 -29.73 39.49 -4.06
C GLN A 15 -28.71 40.64 -4.11
N LEU A 16 -27.41 40.34 -4.25
CA LEU A 16 -26.32 41.30 -4.15
C LEU A 16 -25.62 41.47 -5.50
N ALA A 17 -25.06 42.66 -5.72
CA ALA A 17 -24.23 42.93 -6.88
C ALA A 17 -22.83 42.36 -6.65
N LEU A 18 -22.33 41.56 -7.59
CA LEU A 18 -21.00 40.98 -7.56
C LEU A 18 -20.00 41.88 -8.27
N TYR A 19 -18.90 42.18 -7.59
CA TYR A 19 -17.74 42.87 -8.13
C TYR A 19 -16.52 41.95 -8.10
N HIS A 20 -15.68 42.04 -9.12
CA HIS A 20 -14.47 41.24 -9.26
C HIS A 20 -13.27 42.10 -9.60
N ALA A 21 -12.12 41.78 -9.00
CA ALA A 21 -10.82 42.34 -9.36
C ALA A 21 -9.73 41.29 -9.18
N VAL A 22 -8.64 41.45 -9.93
CA VAL A 22 -7.43 40.64 -9.76
C VAL A 22 -6.38 41.46 -9.04
N ASP A 23 -5.90 40.92 -7.93
CA ASP A 23 -4.89 41.46 -7.06
C ASP A 23 -3.59 40.64 -7.14
N PRO A 24 -2.39 41.26 -7.14
CA PRO A 24 -1.13 40.53 -7.16
C PRO A 24 -0.90 39.62 -5.95
N VAL A 25 -1.46 39.95 -4.77
CA VAL A 25 -1.23 39.22 -3.52
C VAL A 25 -2.38 38.27 -3.22
N LEU A 26 -3.62 38.74 -3.37
CA LEU A 26 -4.84 38.00 -3.06
C LEU A 26 -5.43 37.24 -4.26
N SER A 27 -4.81 37.34 -5.44
CA SER A 27 -5.25 36.73 -6.70
C SER A 27 -6.64 37.21 -7.14
N SER A 28 -7.62 36.35 -7.36
CA SER A 28 -8.99 36.77 -7.72
C SER A 28 -9.80 37.08 -6.46
N ILE A 29 -10.35 38.29 -6.36
CA ILE A 29 -11.20 38.72 -5.26
C ILE A 29 -12.62 38.95 -5.77
N PHE A 30 -13.60 38.40 -5.07
CA PHE A 30 -15.02 38.59 -5.33
C PHE A 30 -15.68 39.30 -4.17
N VAL A 31 -16.36 40.41 -4.44
CA VAL A 31 -17.06 41.21 -3.43
C VAL A 31 -18.53 41.32 -3.78
N PHE A 32 -19.39 40.74 -2.96
CA PHE A 32 -20.83 40.91 -3.04
C PHE A 32 -21.23 42.13 -2.23
N HIS A 33 -21.86 43.11 -2.86
CA HIS A 33 -22.27 44.38 -2.25
C HIS A 33 -23.77 44.61 -2.41
N GLY A 34 -24.43 45.08 -1.34
CA GLY A 34 -25.82 45.52 -1.39
C GLY A 34 -26.26 46.29 -0.14
N PRO A 35 -27.51 46.76 -0.08
CA PRO A 35 -28.05 47.46 1.08
C PRO A 35 -28.22 46.49 2.27
N ALA A 36 -27.97 46.96 3.49
CA ALA A 36 -28.25 46.17 4.69
C ALA A 36 -29.76 46.03 4.93
N THR A 37 -30.21 44.91 5.50
CA THR A 37 -31.63 44.57 5.76
C THR A 37 -32.39 45.56 6.66
N THR A 38 -31.69 46.40 7.42
CA THR A 38 -32.25 47.51 8.20
C THR A 38 -31.71 48.83 7.68
N ALA A 39 -32.18 49.24 6.51
CA ALA A 39 -31.74 50.45 5.82
C ALA A 39 -32.41 51.71 6.41
N ASN A 40 -31.80 52.26 7.47
CA ASN A 40 -32.04 53.65 7.88
C ASN A 40 -30.82 54.46 7.43
N SER A 41 -30.91 55.08 6.24
CA SER A 41 -29.90 56.00 5.73
C SER A 41 -30.05 57.36 6.41
N THR A 42 -28.97 57.90 6.98
CA THR A 42 -28.91 59.31 7.37
C THR A 42 -28.22 60.09 6.26
N LEU A 43 -28.44 61.41 6.17
CA LEU A 43 -27.99 62.28 5.06
C LEU A 43 -26.49 62.16 4.68
N ASN A 44 -25.64 61.63 5.57
CA ASN A 44 -24.19 61.47 5.36
C ASN A 44 -23.65 60.05 5.66
N SER A 45 -24.51 59.04 5.88
CA SER A 45 -24.02 57.67 6.10
C SER A 45 -24.90 56.61 5.46
N SER A 46 -24.27 55.64 4.80
CA SER A 46 -24.93 54.49 4.21
C SER A 46 -24.63 53.23 5.02
N ARG A 47 -25.62 52.33 5.09
CA ARG A 47 -25.48 51.02 5.73
C ARG A 47 -25.56 49.94 4.66
N ILE A 48 -24.45 49.25 4.47
CA ILE A 48 -24.30 48.24 3.42
C ILE A 48 -24.03 46.87 4.04
N GLN A 49 -24.24 45.85 3.24
CA GLN A 49 -23.90 44.46 3.47
C GLN A 49 -22.85 44.08 2.43
N VAL A 50 -21.75 43.47 2.89
CA VAL A 50 -20.65 43.06 2.01
C VAL A 50 -20.13 41.68 2.37
N HIS A 51 -19.92 40.82 1.38
CA HIS A 51 -19.30 39.50 1.54
C HIS A 51 -18.12 39.37 0.59
N ILE A 52 -16.94 39.06 1.12
CA ILE A 52 -15.67 39.03 0.39
C ILE A 52 -15.18 37.59 0.32
N PHE A 53 -14.89 37.12 -0.88
CA PHE A 53 -14.19 35.87 -1.15
C PHE A 53 -12.82 36.20 -1.74
N ALA A 54 -11.77 35.75 -1.08
CA ALA A 54 -10.38 35.94 -1.49
C ALA A 54 -9.56 34.67 -1.20
N ALA A 55 -8.26 34.71 -1.49
CA ALA A 55 -7.37 33.56 -1.31
C ALA A 55 -7.29 33.01 0.13
N ASP A 56 -7.54 33.84 1.14
CA ASP A 56 -7.54 33.47 2.57
C ASP A 56 -8.89 32.96 3.07
N GLY A 57 -9.95 33.04 2.26
CA GLY A 57 -11.27 32.49 2.57
C GLY A 57 -12.43 33.46 2.38
N LEU A 58 -13.49 33.26 3.16
CA LEU A 58 -14.74 34.03 3.14
C LEU A 58 -14.82 34.93 4.38
N GLN A 59 -14.96 36.24 4.17
CA GLN A 59 -15.26 37.21 5.22
C GLN A 59 -16.61 37.89 4.94
N SER A 60 -17.51 37.83 5.93
CA SER A 60 -18.90 38.28 5.82
C SER A 60 -19.17 39.46 6.73
N TYR A 61 -19.66 40.56 6.15
CA TYR A 61 -20.08 41.78 6.85
C TYR A 61 -21.57 42.03 6.59
N PRO A 62 -22.47 41.45 7.41
CA PRO A 62 -23.91 41.63 7.23
C PRO A 62 -24.38 43.08 7.48
N ARG A 63 -23.56 43.89 8.17
CA ARG A 63 -23.82 45.30 8.42
C ARG A 63 -22.52 46.08 8.61
N ILE A 64 -22.25 47.01 7.72
CA ILE A 64 -21.17 47.99 7.85
C ILE A 64 -21.72 49.40 7.55
N THR A 65 -21.25 50.39 8.31
CA THR A 65 -21.66 51.79 8.13
C THR A 65 -20.52 52.55 7.46
N VAL A 66 -20.81 53.13 6.30
CA VAL A 66 -19.90 54.01 5.56
C VAL A 66 -20.21 55.43 6.00
N SER A 67 -19.28 56.04 6.73
CA SER A 67 -19.40 57.42 7.24
C SER A 67 -18.07 58.15 7.07
N PRO A 68 -18.05 59.40 6.59
CA PRO A 68 -16.84 60.21 6.48
C PRO A 68 -16.09 60.42 7.80
N ALA A 69 -16.78 60.28 8.94
CA ALA A 69 -16.19 60.39 10.27
C ALA A 69 -15.51 59.10 10.76
N ALA A 70 -15.69 57.97 10.06
CA ALA A 70 -15.10 56.70 10.44
C ALA A 70 -13.63 56.60 9.97
N PRO A 71 -12.71 56.02 10.76
CA PRO A 71 -11.31 55.84 10.36
C PRO A 71 -11.16 55.07 9.04
N LEU A 72 -12.05 54.12 8.78
CA LEU A 72 -12.03 53.30 7.57
C LEU A 72 -12.34 54.09 6.28
N TYR A 73 -12.87 55.32 6.40
CA TYR A 73 -13.12 56.21 5.27
C TYR A 73 -11.82 56.75 4.65
N ALA A 74 -10.67 56.60 5.31
CA ALA A 74 -9.39 57.04 4.79
C ALA A 74 -9.08 56.45 3.40
N ALA A 75 -9.43 55.18 3.17
CA ALA A 75 -9.31 54.53 1.85
C ALA A 75 -10.14 55.24 0.74
N VAL A 76 -11.29 55.84 1.09
CA VAL A 76 -12.13 56.56 0.11
C VAL A 76 -11.43 57.83 -0.39
N ASN A 77 -10.65 58.49 0.46
CA ASN A 77 -9.93 59.72 0.08
C ASN A 77 -8.87 59.47 -0.99
N HIS A 78 -8.43 58.21 -1.14
CA HIS A 78 -7.44 57.77 -2.11
C HIS A 78 -8.04 57.28 -3.43
N LEU A 79 -9.38 57.15 -3.54
CA LEU A 79 -10.03 56.83 -4.80
C LEU A 79 -9.92 57.99 -5.80
N PRO A 80 -9.99 57.74 -7.12
CA PRO A 80 -10.13 58.80 -8.13
C PRO A 80 -11.38 59.66 -7.86
N ARG A 81 -11.30 60.97 -8.11
CA ARG A 81 -12.40 61.92 -7.81
C ARG A 81 -13.73 61.54 -8.46
N GLU A 82 -13.67 60.90 -9.62
CA GLU A 82 -14.83 60.39 -10.37
C GLU A 82 -15.56 59.27 -9.60
N ARG A 83 -14.82 58.41 -8.90
CA ARG A 83 -15.34 57.27 -8.12
C ARG A 83 -15.71 57.65 -6.69
N GLN A 84 -15.13 58.70 -6.11
CA GLN A 84 -15.48 59.20 -4.77
C GLN A 84 -16.95 59.64 -4.66
N GLY A 85 -17.56 60.04 -5.78
CA GLY A 85 -18.98 60.39 -5.86
C GLY A 85 -19.93 59.19 -5.81
N ASP A 86 -19.46 57.99 -6.14
CA ASP A 86 -20.28 56.78 -6.23
C ASP A 86 -20.33 56.05 -4.87
N GLU A 87 -21.53 55.86 -4.34
CA GLU A 87 -21.75 55.21 -3.05
C GLU A 87 -21.22 53.77 -3.02
N VAL A 88 -21.25 53.07 -4.16
CA VAL A 88 -20.79 51.69 -4.28
C VAL A 88 -19.28 51.62 -4.10
N TYR A 89 -18.53 52.42 -4.85
CA TYR A 89 -17.06 52.42 -4.78
C TYR A 89 -16.56 52.92 -3.42
N ARG A 90 -17.26 53.87 -2.79
CA ARG A 90 -17.01 54.24 -1.39
C ARG A 90 -17.21 53.04 -0.46
N GLY A 91 -18.30 52.30 -0.64
CA GLY A 91 -18.59 51.08 0.11
C GLY A 91 -17.52 50.00 -0.06
N LEU A 92 -17.12 49.73 -1.30
CA LEU A 92 -16.08 48.75 -1.64
C LEU A 92 -14.74 49.10 -1.00
N ALA A 93 -14.27 50.36 -1.12
CA ALA A 93 -13.01 50.80 -0.53
C ALA A 93 -13.00 50.68 1.01
N VAL A 94 -14.08 51.10 1.68
CA VAL A 94 -14.22 50.96 3.15
C VAL A 94 -14.22 49.50 3.57
N CYS A 95 -14.90 48.62 2.84
CA CYS A 95 -14.99 47.20 3.18
C CYS A 95 -13.68 46.46 2.94
N LEU A 96 -12.98 46.74 1.84
CA LEU A 96 -11.66 46.17 1.56
C LEU A 96 -10.64 46.59 2.60
N PHE A 97 -10.64 47.87 2.99
CA PHE A 97 -9.73 48.34 4.03
C PHE A 97 -10.05 47.72 5.40
N LYS A 98 -11.33 47.55 5.72
CA LYS A 98 -11.75 46.81 6.92
C LYS A 98 -11.25 45.37 6.87
N TYR A 99 -11.44 44.68 5.75
CA TYR A 99 -10.96 43.32 5.55
C TYR A 99 -9.44 43.24 5.74
N PHE A 100 -8.66 44.14 5.16
CA PHE A 100 -7.21 44.21 5.37
C PHE A 100 -6.80 44.40 6.83
N SER A 101 -7.58 45.14 7.62
CA SER A 101 -7.32 45.32 9.04
C SER A 101 -7.60 44.08 9.89
N GLU A 102 -8.42 43.14 9.40
CA GLU A 102 -8.81 41.92 10.13
C GLU A 102 -7.95 40.69 9.77
N ILE A 103 -7.21 40.73 8.64
CA ILE A 103 -6.29 39.64 8.27
C ILE A 103 -5.10 39.62 9.25
N PRO A 104 -4.76 38.47 9.86
CA PRO A 104 -3.59 38.33 10.73
C PRO A 104 -2.27 38.63 10.00
N ASP A 105 -1.31 39.26 10.70
CA ASP A 105 -0.03 39.66 10.09
C ASP A 105 0.83 38.49 9.59
N SER A 106 0.69 37.30 10.21
CA SER A 106 1.31 36.06 9.74
C SER A 106 0.79 35.66 8.36
N VAL A 107 -0.53 35.73 8.15
CA VAL A 107 -1.20 35.40 6.88
C VAL A 107 -0.82 36.42 5.80
N LYS A 108 -0.80 37.71 6.12
CA LYS A 108 -0.33 38.76 5.19
C LYS A 108 1.09 38.49 4.70
N SER A 109 1.98 38.09 5.61
CA SER A 109 3.38 37.81 5.29
C SER A 109 3.51 36.60 4.35
N GLU A 110 2.74 35.53 4.59
CA GLU A 110 2.72 34.35 3.74
C GLU A 110 2.12 34.63 2.36
N LEU A 111 1.01 35.37 2.28
CA LEU A 111 0.39 35.75 1.00
C LEU A 111 1.35 36.56 0.13
N VAL A 112 2.09 37.50 0.72
CA VAL A 112 3.11 38.28 0.01
C VAL A 112 4.25 37.38 -0.47
N ALA A 113 4.68 36.42 0.34
CA ALA A 113 5.72 35.46 -0.02
C ALA A 113 5.29 34.53 -1.17
N LEU A 114 4.04 34.05 -1.16
CA LEU A 114 3.45 33.22 -2.21
C LEU A 114 3.34 33.96 -3.54
N ALA A 115 3.02 35.26 -3.50
CA ALA A 115 2.93 36.10 -4.70
C ALA A 115 4.31 36.41 -5.34
N HIS A 116 5.40 36.34 -4.57
CA HIS A 116 6.75 36.69 -5.02
C HIS A 116 7.80 35.61 -4.71
N PRO A 117 7.73 34.43 -5.34
CA PRO A 117 8.75 33.40 -5.16
C PRO A 117 10.08 33.84 -5.80
N GLY A 118 11.00 34.37 -4.99
CA GLY A 118 12.41 34.53 -5.38
C GLY A 118 12.91 35.94 -5.72
N ARG A 119 12.29 37.03 -5.26
CA ARG A 119 12.91 38.38 -5.34
C ARG A 119 12.91 39.10 -3.99
N PRO A 120 14.07 39.36 -3.37
CA PRO A 120 14.18 40.39 -2.35
C PRO A 120 14.13 41.75 -3.07
N SER A 121 12.92 42.26 -3.30
CA SER A 121 12.73 43.61 -3.86
C SER A 121 13.08 44.66 -2.82
N SER A 122 13.94 45.61 -3.21
CA SER A 122 14.55 46.67 -2.40
C SER A 122 13.59 47.79 -1.92
N LYS A 123 12.27 47.59 -1.98
CA LYS A 123 11.28 48.48 -1.34
C LYS A 123 10.13 47.61 -0.81
N PRO A 124 9.69 47.79 0.45
CA PRO A 124 8.46 47.16 0.90
C PRO A 124 7.33 47.79 0.07
N LEU A 125 6.76 47.02 -0.85
CA LEU A 125 5.44 47.34 -1.37
C LEU A 125 4.52 47.33 -0.15
N GLN A 126 4.00 48.48 0.23
CA GLN A 126 2.99 48.57 1.27
C GLN A 126 1.76 47.89 0.68
N PHE A 127 1.49 46.69 1.17
CA PHE A 127 0.30 45.92 0.86
C PHE A 127 -0.58 45.95 2.11
N PHE A 128 -1.90 45.85 1.92
CA PHE A 128 -2.90 45.84 3.00
C PHE A 128 -3.12 47.20 3.73
N ASP A 129 -2.79 48.30 3.06
CA ASP A 129 -2.92 49.69 3.49
C ASP A 129 -4.07 50.43 2.76
N GLU A 130 -4.32 51.67 3.17
CA GLU A 130 -5.44 52.51 2.67
C GLU A 130 -5.37 52.73 1.15
N LEU A 131 -4.16 52.91 0.62
CA LEU A 131 -3.88 53.07 -0.81
C LEU A 131 -4.20 51.79 -1.58
N HIS A 132 -3.75 50.64 -1.08
CA HIS A 132 -4.02 49.35 -1.69
C HIS A 132 -5.51 49.05 -1.78
N ALA A 133 -6.26 49.35 -0.72
CA ALA A 133 -7.71 49.16 -0.69
C ALA A 133 -8.44 50.05 -1.70
N ALA A 134 -7.97 51.29 -1.87
CA ALA A 134 -8.51 52.23 -2.85
C ALA A 134 -8.22 51.81 -4.30
N ASP A 135 -6.96 51.46 -4.58
CA ASP A 135 -6.53 50.99 -5.91
C ASP A 135 -7.28 49.71 -6.32
N LEU A 136 -7.50 48.80 -5.37
CA LEU A 136 -8.24 47.58 -5.62
C LEU A 136 -9.72 47.86 -5.86
N ALA A 137 -10.34 48.76 -5.09
CA ALA A 137 -11.73 49.18 -5.29
C ALA A 137 -11.94 49.87 -6.64
N ASP A 138 -10.98 50.67 -7.12
CA ASP A 138 -11.08 51.31 -8.45
C ASP A 138 -11.03 50.30 -9.59
N LYS A 139 -10.23 49.23 -9.45
CA LYS A 139 -10.11 48.12 -10.40
C LYS A 139 -11.30 47.15 -10.38
N MET A 140 -12.23 47.29 -9.43
CA MET A 140 -13.38 46.39 -9.33
C MET A 140 -14.39 46.64 -10.44
N GLU A 141 -14.63 45.58 -11.21
CA GLU A 141 -15.62 45.54 -12.27
C GLU A 141 -16.85 44.75 -11.83
N LYS A 142 -18.03 45.27 -12.17
CA LYS A 142 -19.30 44.60 -11.90
C LYS A 142 -19.45 43.40 -12.83
N VAL A 143 -19.75 42.23 -12.28
CA VAL A 143 -19.93 41.00 -13.05
C VAL A 143 -21.36 40.94 -13.61
N GLU A 144 -21.49 40.82 -14.93
CA GLU A 144 -22.78 40.79 -15.64
C GLU A 144 -23.61 39.54 -15.35
N ASN A 145 -22.98 38.38 -15.12
CA ASN A 145 -23.66 37.12 -14.83
C ASN A 145 -23.25 36.54 -13.46
N PRO A 146 -23.77 37.08 -12.35
CA PRO A 146 -23.43 36.62 -11.00
C PRO A 146 -23.99 35.21 -10.71
N ALA A 147 -25.04 34.77 -11.41
CA ALA A 147 -25.73 33.50 -11.11
C ALA A 147 -24.85 32.25 -11.33
N ALA A 148 -23.94 32.29 -12.30
CA ALA A 148 -22.97 31.21 -12.49
C ALA A 148 -21.96 31.19 -11.34
N VAL A 149 -21.37 32.35 -11.02
CA VAL A 149 -20.35 32.47 -9.96
C VAL A 149 -20.91 32.13 -8.58
N VAL A 150 -22.12 32.57 -8.27
CA VAL A 150 -22.80 32.25 -6.99
C VAL A 150 -23.01 30.75 -6.85
N ARG A 151 -23.41 30.06 -7.92
CA ARG A 151 -23.57 28.59 -7.91
C ARG A 151 -22.24 27.90 -7.62
N ASP A 152 -21.17 28.37 -8.27
CA ASP A 152 -19.83 27.81 -8.13
C ASP A 152 -19.28 27.99 -6.71
N LEU A 153 -19.48 29.18 -6.14
CA LEU A 153 -19.11 29.47 -4.77
C LEU A 153 -19.95 28.66 -3.77
N LYS A 154 -21.27 28.54 -3.99
CA LYS A 154 -22.12 27.69 -3.15
C LYS A 154 -21.72 26.22 -3.20
N ASP A 155 -21.37 25.69 -4.38
CA ASP A 155 -20.90 24.32 -4.55
C ASP A 155 -19.50 24.11 -3.91
N ALA A 156 -18.60 25.08 -4.07
CA ALA A 156 -17.23 25.00 -3.54
C ALA A 156 -17.19 25.12 -2.00
N PHE A 157 -18.01 25.99 -1.43
CA PHE A 157 -18.15 26.22 0.01
C PHE A 157 -19.34 25.45 0.62
N ALA A 158 -19.90 24.47 -0.11
CA ALA A 158 -20.97 23.63 0.42
C ALA A 158 -20.44 22.81 1.61
N ASP A 159 -21.24 22.75 2.67
CA ASP A 159 -20.94 21.90 3.83
C ASP A 159 -20.88 20.44 3.36
N ARG A 160 -19.67 19.87 3.36
CA ARG A 160 -19.46 18.45 3.08
C ARG A 160 -19.52 17.69 4.40
N VAL A 161 -20.65 17.03 4.65
CA VAL A 161 -20.76 16.06 5.74
C VAL A 161 -19.99 14.83 5.33
N VAL A 162 -18.76 14.70 5.83
CA VAL A 162 -17.99 13.47 5.69
C VAL A 162 -18.35 12.58 6.88
N PRO A 163 -18.86 11.35 6.67
CA PRO A 163 -19.32 10.49 7.76
C PRO A 163 -18.17 10.02 8.67
N TRP A 164 -16.94 9.97 8.14
CA TRP A 164 -15.72 9.68 8.88
C TRP A 164 -14.54 10.39 8.21
N VAL A 165 -13.61 10.92 8.99
CA VAL A 165 -12.35 11.50 8.50
C VAL A 165 -11.23 10.69 9.11
N ASP A 166 -10.51 9.94 8.28
CA ASP A 166 -9.33 9.20 8.70
C ASP A 166 -8.13 10.15 8.70
N ILE A 167 -7.43 10.25 9.83
CA ILE A 167 -6.27 11.14 10.00
C ILE A 167 -5.04 10.28 10.29
N ASP A 168 -4.09 10.28 9.36
CA ASP A 168 -2.79 9.62 9.54
C ASP A 168 -1.88 10.49 10.41
N LEU A 169 -1.69 10.09 11.67
CA LEU A 169 -0.77 10.76 12.59
C LEU A 169 0.65 10.17 12.47
N ILE A 170 1.55 10.90 11.82
CA ILE A 170 2.97 10.56 11.78
C ILE A 170 3.66 11.16 13.01
N VAL A 171 4.20 10.30 13.88
CA VAL A 171 4.95 10.71 15.06
C VAL A 171 6.44 10.38 14.93
N PRO A 172 7.33 11.16 15.55
CA PRO A 172 8.76 10.86 15.57
C PRO A 172 9.06 9.45 16.13
N THR A 173 10.11 8.83 15.62
CA THR A 173 10.53 7.48 16.04
C THR A 173 10.86 7.45 17.53
N GLY A 174 10.27 6.51 18.28
CA GLY A 174 10.49 6.34 19.72
C GLY A 174 9.50 7.07 20.62
N THR A 175 8.54 7.81 20.08
CA THR A 175 7.49 8.48 20.88
C THR A 175 6.37 7.54 21.33
N ILE A 176 6.16 6.41 20.63
CA ILE A 176 5.19 5.38 21.02
C ILE A 176 5.89 4.34 21.90
N THR A 177 5.45 4.22 23.14
CA THR A 177 5.91 3.21 24.09
C THR A 177 5.11 1.92 23.88
N VAL A 178 5.77 0.85 23.43
CA VAL A 178 5.18 -0.49 23.45
C VAL A 178 5.28 -1.00 24.88
N PRO A 179 4.16 -1.34 25.55
CA PRO A 179 4.22 -1.89 26.89
C PRO A 179 5.02 -3.20 26.86
N MET A 180 6.21 -3.20 27.47
CA MET A 180 6.94 -4.41 27.80
C MET A 180 6.33 -4.99 29.07
N SER A 181 5.41 -5.92 28.92
CA SER A 181 5.08 -6.88 29.98
C SER A 181 5.17 -8.31 29.42
N PRO A 182 6.13 -9.12 29.90
CA PRO A 182 6.18 -10.54 29.60
C PRO A 182 5.15 -11.24 30.50
N GLY A 183 3.93 -11.38 30.02
CA GLY A 183 2.87 -12.03 30.78
C GLY A 183 1.59 -12.06 29.97
N GLU A 184 1.05 -13.26 29.86
CA GLU A 184 -0.14 -13.65 29.13
C GLU A 184 -1.32 -12.65 29.19
N SER A 185 -2.12 -12.65 28.11
CA SER A 185 -3.46 -12.05 27.98
C SER A 185 -3.53 -10.64 27.40
N SER A 186 -3.56 -10.55 26.06
CA SER A 186 -4.48 -9.66 25.29
C SER A 186 -4.24 -9.82 23.78
N ARG A 187 -4.80 -10.89 23.18
CA ARG A 187 -5.09 -10.93 21.71
C ARG A 187 -6.56 -11.25 21.46
N GLN A 188 -7.41 -10.88 22.40
CA GLN A 188 -8.84 -11.15 22.37
C GLN A 188 -9.55 -9.85 22.76
N SER A 189 -9.69 -8.95 21.78
CA SER A 189 -10.67 -7.86 21.73
C SER A 189 -10.35 -7.02 20.50
N LEU A 190 -10.69 -7.54 19.31
CA LEU A 190 -10.79 -6.73 18.09
C LEU A 190 -12.08 -6.99 17.32
N LEU A 191 -12.99 -7.80 17.87
CA LEU A 191 -14.32 -8.04 17.31
C LEU A 191 -15.28 -8.31 18.48
N GLY A 192 -15.96 -7.25 18.94
CA GLY A 192 -16.94 -7.35 20.02
C GLY A 192 -17.54 -5.99 20.31
N TYR A 193 -18.52 -5.58 19.50
CA TYR A 193 -19.52 -4.61 19.95
C TYR A 193 -20.30 -5.26 21.11
N SER A 194 -20.15 -4.73 22.31
CA SER A 194 -21.10 -4.96 23.39
C SER A 194 -21.51 -3.59 23.95
N GLU A 195 -22.73 -3.18 23.59
CA GLU A 195 -23.47 -2.14 24.30
C GLU A 195 -23.75 -2.63 25.73
N SER A 196 -23.01 -2.12 26.70
CA SER A 196 -23.49 -1.99 28.07
C SER A 196 -22.58 -1.03 28.81
N GLY A 197 -23.15 0.12 29.21
CA GLY A 197 -22.45 1.13 29.98
C GLY A 197 -21.95 0.57 31.32
N ILE A 198 -20.73 0.98 31.67
CA ILE A 198 -20.25 1.55 32.93
C ILE A 198 -18.72 1.64 32.76
N GLU A 199 -18.24 2.89 32.68
CA GLU A 199 -16.86 3.39 32.73
C GLU A 199 -15.72 2.37 32.47
N SER A 200 -15.17 2.40 31.26
CA SER A 200 -14.32 1.33 30.72
C SER A 200 -12.81 1.52 30.99
N PRO A 201 -12.07 0.44 31.36
CA PRO A 201 -10.60 0.39 31.55
C PRO A 201 -9.79 0.48 30.23
N ILE A 202 -10.35 1.13 29.22
CA ILE A 202 -9.76 1.29 27.88
C ILE A 202 -8.97 2.61 27.81
N HIS A 203 -9.42 3.66 28.49
CA HIS A 203 -8.75 4.97 28.50
C HIS A 203 -7.35 4.91 29.14
N GLU A 204 -7.17 4.14 30.22
CA GLU A 204 -5.87 4.01 30.90
C GLU A 204 -4.79 3.39 30.00
N LYS A 205 -5.15 2.47 29.10
CA LYS A 205 -4.17 1.76 28.23
C LYS A 205 -3.63 2.62 27.09
N PHE A 206 -4.29 3.71 26.71
CA PHE A 206 -3.85 4.60 25.63
C PHE A 206 -2.89 5.69 26.12
N ALA A 207 -3.10 6.19 27.34
CA ALA A 207 -2.18 7.11 28.00
C ALA A 207 -0.76 6.51 28.12
N ASP A 208 -0.67 5.23 28.47
CA ASP A 208 0.59 4.50 28.61
C ASP A 208 1.35 4.31 27.30
N ARG A 209 0.66 4.34 26.15
CA ARG A 209 1.24 4.09 24.83
C ARG A 209 1.69 5.34 24.10
N PHE A 210 0.99 6.45 24.30
CA PHE A 210 1.26 7.72 23.61
C PHE A 210 1.90 8.77 24.51
N GLY A 211 2.01 8.50 25.82
CA GLY A 211 2.69 9.35 26.79
C GLY A 211 2.24 10.81 26.67
N LYS A 212 3.16 11.70 26.29
CA LYS A 212 2.92 13.15 26.15
C LYS A 212 1.91 13.52 25.03
N LEU A 213 1.69 12.64 24.05
CA LEU A 213 0.75 12.85 22.94
C LEU A 213 -0.65 12.32 23.23
N ALA A 214 -0.87 11.65 24.36
CA ALA A 214 -2.18 11.12 24.72
C ALA A 214 -3.32 12.16 24.68
N PRO A 215 -3.15 13.40 25.18
CA PRO A 215 -4.22 14.41 25.11
C PRO A 215 -4.56 14.84 23.68
N LEU A 216 -3.61 14.73 22.75
CA LEU A 216 -3.82 15.04 21.34
C LEU A 216 -4.52 13.88 20.61
N VAL A 217 -4.18 12.64 20.94
CA VAL A 217 -4.85 11.46 20.35
C VAL A 217 -6.29 11.36 20.85
N ASP A 218 -6.52 11.62 22.14
CA ASP A 218 -7.86 11.62 22.73
C ASP A 218 -8.77 12.69 22.10
N SER A 219 -8.21 13.82 21.65
CA SER A 219 -8.99 14.88 20.98
C SER A 219 -9.32 14.57 19.51
N LEU A 220 -8.59 13.64 18.89
CA LEU A 220 -8.80 13.21 17.50
C LEU A 220 -9.76 12.02 17.37
N GLY A 221 -10.15 11.39 18.48
CA GLY A 221 -11.09 10.27 18.52
C GLY A 221 -10.40 8.91 18.71
N GLU A 222 -11.15 7.82 18.48
CA GLU A 222 -10.67 6.46 18.74
C GLU A 222 -9.56 6.05 17.75
N PRO A 223 -8.34 5.73 18.21
CA PRO A 223 -7.24 5.39 17.31
C PRO A 223 -7.41 3.98 16.73
N ILE A 224 -7.60 3.90 15.42
CA ILE A 224 -7.63 2.64 14.67
C ILE A 224 -6.23 2.35 14.14
N PHE A 225 -5.59 1.29 14.65
CA PHE A 225 -4.31 0.81 14.11
C PHE A 225 -4.57 -0.04 12.88
N LEU A 226 -4.53 0.59 11.71
CA LEU A 226 -4.32 -0.16 10.48
C LEU A 226 -2.98 -0.89 10.62
N PRO A 227 -2.89 -2.21 10.36
CA PRO A 227 -1.63 -2.95 10.38
C PRO A 227 -0.76 -2.51 9.20
N THR A 228 -0.23 -1.30 9.28
CA THR A 228 0.63 -0.72 8.28
C THR A 228 2.06 -1.24 8.50
N SER A 229 2.68 -1.67 7.40
CA SER A 229 4.05 -2.18 7.25
C SER A 229 4.30 -3.70 7.30
N LYS A 230 3.28 -4.56 7.45
CA LYS A 230 3.38 -5.99 7.05
C LYS A 230 2.15 -6.49 6.32
N LEU A 231 1.63 -5.68 5.39
CA LEU A 231 0.64 -6.15 4.43
C LEU A 231 1.28 -7.03 3.34
N ARG A 232 2.00 -8.08 3.75
CA ARG A 232 2.05 -9.29 2.93
C ARG A 232 0.63 -9.82 3.07
N ARG A 233 -0.20 -9.65 2.04
CA ARG A 233 -1.57 -10.19 2.03
C ARG A 233 -1.44 -11.65 2.45
N ALA A 234 -1.88 -11.99 3.66
CA ALA A 234 -2.18 -13.38 3.95
C ALA A 234 -3.25 -13.73 2.91
N PRO A 235 -3.02 -14.74 2.04
CA PRO A 235 -4.08 -15.25 1.20
C PRO A 235 -5.26 -15.53 2.13
N SER A 236 -6.42 -14.95 1.83
CA SER A 236 -7.66 -15.25 2.51
C SER A 236 -8.05 -16.69 2.20
N LYS A 237 -7.36 -17.64 2.83
CA LYS A 237 -7.80 -19.03 2.95
C LYS A 237 -8.24 -19.19 4.40
N PRO A 238 -9.45 -19.72 4.67
CA PRO A 238 -9.85 -20.08 6.01
C PRO A 238 -8.84 -21.12 6.51
N SER A 239 -7.95 -20.71 7.42
CA SER A 239 -7.14 -21.67 8.15
C SER A 239 -8.10 -22.37 9.10
N ASN A 240 -8.59 -23.53 8.69
CA ASN A 240 -9.39 -24.45 9.50
C ASN A 240 -8.51 -25.07 10.60
N LEU A 241 -7.80 -24.24 11.37
CA LEU A 241 -7.12 -24.67 12.58
C LEU A 241 -8.22 -24.98 13.59
N SER A 242 -8.40 -26.27 13.88
CA SER A 242 -9.32 -26.72 14.91
C SER A 242 -8.90 -26.10 16.25
N LYS A 243 -9.79 -25.31 16.85
CA LYS A 243 -9.61 -24.67 18.16
C LYS A 243 -9.76 -25.68 19.32
N SER A 244 -9.91 -26.96 19.01
CA SER A 244 -10.09 -28.02 20.00
C SER A 244 -8.80 -28.26 20.78
N LYS A 245 -8.92 -28.46 22.09
CA LYS A 245 -7.83 -28.90 22.97
C LYS A 245 -7.62 -30.42 22.93
N LEU A 246 -8.50 -31.14 22.23
CA LEU A 246 -8.46 -32.58 22.06
C LEU A 246 -7.63 -32.92 20.83
N PHE A 247 -6.61 -33.76 21.02
CA PHE A 247 -5.92 -34.40 19.92
C PHE A 247 -6.47 -35.82 19.75
N SER A 248 -7.46 -35.94 18.88
CA SER A 248 -8.19 -37.20 18.64
C SER A 248 -7.33 -38.24 17.91
N THR A 249 -7.61 -39.52 18.13
CA THR A 249 -6.98 -40.64 17.39
C THR A 249 -7.02 -40.44 15.87
N THR A 250 -8.17 -40.04 15.32
CA THR A 250 -8.31 -39.78 13.87
C THR A 250 -7.40 -38.65 13.37
N GLN A 251 -7.18 -37.61 14.18
CA GLN A 251 -6.25 -36.52 13.82
C GLN A 251 -4.79 -36.97 13.89
N LYS A 252 -4.43 -37.82 14.87
CA LYS A 252 -3.10 -38.41 14.98
C LYS A 252 -2.79 -39.35 13.81
N GLU A 253 -3.74 -40.20 13.45
CA GLU A 253 -3.67 -41.08 12.27
C GLU A 253 -3.50 -40.26 10.98
N ALA A 254 -4.34 -39.24 10.79
CA ALA A 254 -4.27 -38.36 9.62
C ALA A 254 -2.94 -37.61 9.53
N LEU A 255 -2.38 -37.17 10.66
CA LEU A 255 -1.06 -36.55 10.71
C LEU A 255 0.04 -37.53 10.30
N ARG A 256 0.06 -38.73 10.90
CA ARG A 256 1.09 -39.74 10.61
C ARG A 256 1.03 -40.19 9.15
N LEU A 257 -0.17 -40.41 8.60
CA LEU A 257 -0.38 -40.71 7.18
C LEU A 257 0.15 -39.59 6.29
N SER A 258 -0.11 -38.32 6.64
CA SER A 258 0.39 -37.18 5.87
C SER A 258 1.91 -37.05 5.92
N MET A 259 2.55 -37.39 7.05
CA MET A 259 4.01 -37.45 7.14
C MET A 259 4.60 -38.58 6.29
N CYS A 260 3.98 -39.77 6.29
CA CYS A 260 4.39 -40.87 5.41
C CYS A 260 4.22 -40.49 3.92
N GLU A 261 3.08 -39.89 3.55
CA GLU A 261 2.85 -39.39 2.18
C GLU A 261 3.92 -38.36 1.78
N PHE A 262 4.32 -37.48 2.70
CA PHE A 262 5.40 -36.53 2.43
C PHE A 262 6.69 -37.26 2.02
N VAL A 263 7.10 -38.26 2.80
CA VAL A 263 8.31 -39.05 2.53
C VAL A 263 8.20 -39.86 1.24
N ASP A 264 7.06 -40.52 0.98
CA ASP A 264 6.82 -41.28 -0.25
C ASP A 264 6.91 -40.39 -1.50
N THR A 265 6.34 -39.18 -1.42
CA THR A 265 6.42 -38.23 -2.53
C THR A 265 7.82 -37.66 -2.71
N GLU A 266 8.61 -37.57 -1.64
CA GLU A 266 10.01 -37.15 -1.70
C GLU A 266 10.88 -38.25 -2.32
N GLU A 267 10.70 -39.51 -1.94
CA GLU A 267 11.40 -40.64 -2.55
C GLU A 267 11.16 -40.72 -4.06
N ARG A 268 9.90 -40.62 -4.49
CA ARG A 268 9.56 -40.61 -5.91
C ARG A 268 10.19 -39.41 -6.64
N TYR A 269 10.27 -38.26 -5.98
CA TYR A 269 10.89 -37.07 -6.55
C TYR A 269 12.42 -37.22 -6.66
N VAL A 270 13.08 -37.68 -5.61
CA VAL A 270 14.52 -37.96 -5.60
C VAL A 270 14.88 -39.01 -6.66
N HIS A 271 14.07 -40.06 -6.82
CA HIS A 271 14.28 -41.05 -7.87
C HIS A 271 14.20 -40.45 -9.28
N LYS A 272 13.18 -39.62 -9.56
CA LYS A 272 13.08 -38.88 -10.84
C LYS A 272 14.27 -37.95 -11.06
N MET A 273 14.75 -37.30 -10.00
CA MET A 273 15.91 -36.42 -10.08
C MET A 273 17.20 -37.17 -10.32
N TYR A 274 17.36 -38.33 -9.68
CA TYR A 274 18.47 -39.23 -9.91
C TYR A 274 18.50 -39.70 -11.37
N ASP A 275 17.35 -40.12 -11.91
CA ASP A 275 17.22 -40.46 -13.33
C ASP A 275 17.59 -39.29 -14.26
N LEU A 276 17.12 -38.08 -13.95
CA LEU A 276 17.43 -36.90 -14.74
C LEU A 276 18.93 -36.57 -14.75
N VAL A 277 19.60 -36.69 -13.61
CA VAL A 277 21.03 -36.36 -13.47
C VAL A 277 21.93 -37.47 -14.00
N HIS A 278 21.72 -38.71 -13.58
CA HIS A 278 22.63 -39.83 -13.85
C HIS A 278 22.31 -40.57 -15.14
N ASN A 279 21.05 -40.66 -15.55
CA ASN A 279 20.68 -41.37 -16.78
C ASN A 279 20.54 -40.41 -17.96
N VAL A 280 19.89 -39.27 -17.77
CA VAL A 280 19.65 -38.30 -18.85
C VAL A 280 20.87 -37.39 -19.04
N ALA A 281 21.20 -36.54 -18.06
CA ALA A 281 22.25 -35.52 -18.21
C ALA A 281 23.63 -36.13 -18.48
N HIS A 282 24.00 -37.21 -17.78
CA HIS A 282 25.29 -37.87 -17.97
C HIS A 282 25.46 -38.50 -19.38
N GLU A 283 24.42 -39.12 -19.93
CA GLU A 283 24.45 -39.64 -21.31
C GLU A 283 24.63 -38.54 -22.35
N PHE A 284 23.97 -37.39 -22.16
CA PHE A 284 24.14 -36.24 -23.04
C PHE A 284 25.54 -35.63 -22.93
N CYS A 285 26.09 -35.52 -21.71
CA CYS A 285 27.44 -35.01 -21.47
C CYS A 285 28.54 -35.92 -22.03
N GLN A 286 28.45 -37.25 -21.85
CA GLN A 286 29.43 -38.19 -22.42
C GLN A 286 29.47 -38.11 -23.96
N LYS A 287 28.30 -38.00 -24.60
CA LYS A 287 28.23 -37.97 -26.08
C LYS A 287 28.62 -36.60 -26.65
N ALA A 288 28.45 -35.51 -25.89
CA ALA A 288 29.01 -34.20 -26.24
C ALA A 288 30.56 -34.19 -26.18
N ARG A 289 31.14 -34.92 -25.22
CA ARG A 289 32.60 -35.11 -25.10
C ARG A 289 33.20 -36.05 -26.14
N ALA A 290 32.44 -37.04 -26.61
CA ALA A 290 32.85 -37.99 -27.65
C ALA A 290 32.69 -37.46 -29.10
N LYS A 291 32.50 -36.15 -29.29
CA LYS A 291 32.13 -35.52 -30.58
C LYS A 291 33.32 -35.44 -31.55
N ALA A 292 33.06 -35.75 -32.82
CA ALA A 292 33.93 -35.39 -33.95
C ALA A 292 33.62 -33.95 -34.42
N PRO A 293 34.62 -33.15 -34.85
CA PRO A 293 34.50 -31.71 -35.12
C PRO A 293 33.54 -31.30 -36.27
N THR A 294 32.85 -32.26 -36.91
CA THR A 294 31.94 -32.05 -38.05
C THR A 294 30.45 -32.13 -37.70
N SER A 295 30.08 -32.34 -36.43
CA SER A 295 28.68 -32.53 -36.01
C SER A 295 27.98 -31.23 -35.57
N THR A 296 26.73 -31.03 -36.02
CA THR A 296 25.79 -29.93 -35.66
C THR A 296 25.15 -30.09 -34.27
N SER A 297 25.63 -31.04 -33.45
CA SER A 297 25.12 -31.23 -32.08
C SER A 297 25.56 -30.11 -31.12
N PRO A 298 24.74 -29.76 -30.10
CA PRO A 298 25.03 -28.66 -29.17
C PRO A 298 26.35 -28.84 -28.43
N ASP A 299 27.09 -27.74 -28.26
CA ASP A 299 28.40 -27.70 -27.60
C ASP A 299 28.29 -27.81 -26.07
N GLU A 300 29.38 -28.17 -25.39
CA GLU A 300 29.43 -28.37 -23.92
C GLU A 300 28.92 -27.15 -23.14
N SER A 301 29.16 -25.93 -23.64
CA SER A 301 28.67 -24.68 -23.04
C SER A 301 27.16 -24.47 -23.19
N ALA A 302 26.56 -25.03 -24.24
CA ALA A 302 25.12 -24.95 -24.52
C ALA A 302 24.36 -26.05 -23.75
N LEU A 303 24.99 -27.21 -23.58
CA LEU A 303 24.49 -28.30 -22.75
C LEU A 303 24.55 -27.96 -21.25
N ALA A 304 25.60 -27.25 -20.81
CA ALA A 304 25.70 -26.72 -19.44
C ALA A 304 24.60 -25.69 -19.10
N LYS A 305 23.96 -25.07 -20.11
CA LYS A 305 22.78 -24.22 -19.91
C LYS A 305 21.48 -25.03 -19.78
N LEU A 306 21.40 -26.21 -20.41
CA LEU A 306 20.24 -27.11 -20.29
C LEU A 306 20.28 -27.94 -19.00
N PHE A 307 21.49 -28.38 -18.60
CA PHE A 307 21.73 -29.13 -17.38
C PHE A 307 22.74 -28.37 -16.51
N PRO A 308 22.30 -27.35 -15.77
CA PRO A 308 23.22 -26.57 -14.95
C PRO A 308 23.80 -27.43 -13.82
N PRO A 309 25.04 -27.16 -13.37
CA PRO A 309 25.68 -27.92 -12.31
C PRO A 309 24.91 -27.88 -10.98
N CYS A 310 24.06 -26.88 -10.77
CA CYS A 310 23.17 -26.80 -9.61
C CYS A 310 22.15 -27.95 -9.55
N LEU A 311 21.88 -28.68 -10.63
CA LEU A 311 21.05 -29.89 -10.59
C LEU A 311 21.65 -30.99 -9.71
N ASN A 312 22.98 -31.13 -9.70
CA ASN A 312 23.67 -32.07 -8.81
C ASN A 312 23.53 -31.61 -7.36
N GLU A 313 23.70 -30.32 -7.09
CA GLU A 313 23.49 -29.74 -5.76
C GLU A 313 22.03 -29.92 -5.30
N ILE A 314 21.04 -29.75 -6.18
CA ILE A 314 19.63 -30.02 -5.89
C ILE A 314 19.48 -31.50 -5.50
N LEU A 315 20.01 -32.44 -6.28
CA LEU A 315 19.91 -33.87 -5.98
C LEU A 315 20.53 -34.20 -4.62
N GLU A 316 21.75 -33.74 -4.35
CA GLU A 316 22.44 -33.99 -3.08
C GLU A 316 21.66 -33.46 -1.86
N VAL A 317 21.13 -32.23 -1.95
CA VAL A 317 20.37 -31.64 -0.84
C VAL A 317 19.04 -32.38 -0.64
N ASN A 318 18.34 -32.80 -1.70
CA ASN A 318 17.10 -33.57 -1.56
C ASN A 318 17.34 -35.00 -1.04
N MET A 319 18.45 -35.65 -1.42
CA MET A 319 18.83 -36.95 -0.86
C MET A 319 19.10 -36.86 0.64
N GLY A 320 19.91 -35.89 1.07
CA GLY A 320 20.18 -35.68 2.50
C GLY A 320 18.93 -35.28 3.29
N PHE A 321 18.03 -34.53 2.67
CA PHE A 321 16.73 -34.20 3.25
C PHE A 321 15.84 -35.44 3.41
N LEU A 322 15.75 -36.29 2.38
CA LEU A 322 15.00 -37.56 2.40
C LEU A 322 15.49 -38.49 3.52
N ASP A 323 16.80 -38.65 3.66
CA ASP A 323 17.39 -39.48 4.72
C ASP A 323 17.06 -38.93 6.11
N ALA A 324 17.12 -37.60 6.29
CA ALA A 324 16.82 -36.96 7.56
C ALA A 324 15.34 -37.11 7.98
N ILE A 325 14.39 -36.96 7.04
CA ILE A 325 12.95 -37.12 7.34
C ILE A 325 12.56 -38.59 7.54
N ARG A 326 13.23 -39.53 6.85
CA ARG A 326 13.06 -40.98 7.07
C ARG A 326 13.50 -41.40 8.45
N LEU A 327 14.70 -40.98 8.85
CA LEU A 327 15.25 -41.29 10.17
C LEU A 327 14.32 -40.81 11.30
N VAL A 328 13.72 -39.62 11.16
CA VAL A 328 12.72 -39.13 12.13
C VAL A 328 11.50 -40.06 12.19
N LEU A 329 10.99 -40.55 11.07
CA LEU A 329 9.85 -41.47 11.07
C LEU A 329 10.21 -42.84 11.66
N GLU A 330 11.38 -43.37 11.34
CA GLU A 330 11.88 -44.66 11.87
C GLU A 330 12.10 -44.60 13.39
N GLU A 331 12.73 -43.54 13.89
CA GLU A 331 12.97 -43.36 15.33
C GLU A 331 11.67 -43.23 16.13
N THR A 332 10.63 -42.65 15.53
CA THR A 332 9.35 -42.36 16.20
C THR A 332 8.27 -43.40 15.91
N GLU A 333 8.57 -44.47 15.15
CA GLU A 333 7.57 -45.46 14.73
C GLU A 333 6.95 -46.21 15.92
N LYS A 334 7.77 -46.67 16.86
CA LYS A 334 7.31 -47.46 18.01
C LYS A 334 6.44 -46.61 18.94
N ASP A 335 6.93 -45.42 19.29
CA ASP A 335 6.23 -44.49 20.17
C ASP A 335 4.92 -43.99 19.53
N ALA A 336 4.91 -43.78 18.20
CA ALA A 336 3.72 -43.38 17.46
C ALA A 336 2.65 -44.49 17.47
N LEU A 337 3.03 -45.76 17.31
CA LEU A 337 2.08 -46.88 17.35
C LEU A 337 1.39 -47.01 18.71
N GLU A 338 2.10 -46.73 19.80
CA GLU A 338 1.53 -46.72 21.14
C GLU A 338 0.57 -45.53 21.36
N ASP A 339 0.95 -44.33 20.91
CA ASP A 339 0.19 -43.09 21.10
C ASP A 339 -1.05 -42.95 20.18
N LEU A 340 -1.04 -43.58 19.00
CA LEU A 340 -2.17 -43.59 18.06
C LEU A 340 -3.44 -44.22 18.65
N SER A 341 -3.29 -45.09 19.66
CA SER A 341 -4.40 -45.79 20.31
C SER A 341 -5.13 -44.97 21.38
N GLN A 342 -4.64 -43.78 21.73
CA GLN A 342 -5.16 -42.96 22.83
C GLN A 342 -5.49 -41.54 22.41
N ASP A 343 -6.61 -40.99 22.90
CA ASP A 343 -6.90 -39.57 22.80
C ASP A 343 -6.05 -38.79 23.80
N THR A 344 -5.38 -37.73 23.34
CA THR A 344 -4.51 -36.90 24.20
C THR A 344 -5.13 -35.53 24.44
N MET A 345 -5.31 -35.19 25.72
CA MET A 345 -5.61 -33.83 26.14
C MET A 345 -4.33 -32.98 26.03
N LEU A 346 -4.38 -31.91 25.24
CA LEU A 346 -3.26 -30.99 25.11
C LEU A 346 -3.31 -29.94 26.23
N ASP A 347 -2.50 -30.15 27.27
CA ASP A 347 -2.23 -29.18 28.34
C ASP A 347 -0.76 -28.68 28.23
N PRO A 348 -0.40 -27.52 28.80
CA PRO A 348 0.98 -27.01 28.75
C PRO A 348 2.04 -27.97 29.32
N SER A 349 1.62 -28.95 30.14
CA SER A 349 2.43 -29.99 30.75
C SER A 349 2.58 -31.27 29.89
N THR A 350 1.80 -31.44 28.82
CA THR A 350 1.77 -32.66 27.98
C THR A 350 3.03 -32.85 27.13
N PHE A 351 3.83 -31.79 26.94
CA PHE A 351 5.12 -31.85 26.25
C PHE A 351 6.28 -31.54 27.21
N PRO A 352 6.56 -32.42 28.19
CA PRO A 352 7.66 -32.23 29.11
C PRO A 352 8.97 -32.12 28.31
N ARG A 353 9.80 -31.17 28.73
CA ARG A 353 11.14 -30.99 28.19
C ARG A 353 12.03 -32.02 28.88
N ASP A 354 12.62 -32.91 28.11
CA ASP A 354 13.57 -33.88 28.64
C ASP A 354 14.73 -33.12 29.33
N PRO A 355 14.98 -33.37 30.63
CA PRO A 355 16.00 -32.67 31.40
C PRO A 355 17.43 -32.94 30.93
N THR A 356 17.66 -33.97 30.11
CA THR A 356 19.00 -34.34 29.61
C THR A 356 19.30 -33.79 28.22
N THR A 357 18.30 -33.76 27.32
CA THR A 357 18.48 -33.33 25.92
C THR A 357 17.86 -31.96 25.63
N GLY A 358 17.02 -31.43 26.52
CA GLY A 358 16.28 -30.19 26.30
C GLY A 358 15.25 -30.27 25.16
N ARG A 359 15.01 -31.47 24.59
CA ARG A 359 14.01 -31.72 23.55
C ARG A 359 12.64 -31.93 24.21
N ARG A 360 11.57 -31.50 23.54
CA ARG A 360 10.20 -31.78 23.98
C ARG A 360 9.86 -33.20 23.54
N ASN A 361 9.36 -34.04 24.44
CA ASN A 361 8.91 -35.39 24.08
C ASN A 361 7.77 -35.28 23.06
N ASP A 362 7.95 -35.95 21.94
CA ASP A 362 7.07 -35.86 20.77
C ASP A 362 6.83 -37.28 20.26
N LEU A 363 5.83 -37.94 20.85
CA LEU A 363 5.52 -39.35 20.61
C LEU A 363 5.18 -39.64 19.15
N LEU A 364 4.69 -38.65 18.40
CA LEU A 364 4.35 -38.78 16.97
C LEU A 364 5.46 -38.32 16.02
N GLY A 365 6.50 -37.65 16.53
CA GLY A 365 7.60 -37.11 15.73
C GLY A 365 7.30 -35.81 14.95
N ALA A 366 6.17 -35.16 15.21
CA ALA A 366 5.75 -33.95 14.50
C ALA A 366 6.66 -32.72 14.73
N ILE A 367 7.14 -32.50 15.94
CA ILE A 367 8.13 -31.47 16.32
C ILE A 367 9.48 -31.77 15.67
N ALA A 368 9.97 -33.01 15.77
CA ALA A 368 11.25 -33.40 15.17
C ALA A 368 11.22 -33.26 13.65
N PHE A 369 10.11 -33.66 13.02
CA PHE A 369 9.89 -33.51 11.60
C PHE A 369 9.81 -32.03 11.17
N ALA A 370 9.09 -31.20 11.93
CA ALA A 370 9.01 -29.77 11.66
C ALA A 370 10.36 -29.04 11.85
N GLN A 371 11.21 -29.50 12.78
CA GLN A 371 12.57 -29.00 12.94
C GLN A 371 13.44 -29.40 11.73
N CYS A 372 13.33 -30.65 11.27
CA CYS A 372 14.01 -31.11 10.06
C CYS A 372 13.65 -30.22 8.85
N LEU A 373 12.37 -29.90 8.67
CA LEU A 373 11.94 -28.95 7.63
C LEU A 373 12.59 -27.57 7.79
N LEU A 374 12.65 -27.02 9.00
CA LEU A 374 13.25 -25.71 9.25
C LEU A 374 14.75 -25.66 8.98
N ASP A 375 15.46 -26.77 9.19
CA ASP A 375 16.91 -26.84 9.01
C ASP A 375 17.30 -27.08 7.54
N TRP A 376 16.49 -27.86 6.82
CA TRP A 376 16.77 -28.22 5.43
C TRP A 376 16.19 -27.24 4.41
N LEU A 377 14.99 -26.68 4.64
CA LEU A 377 14.35 -25.78 3.68
C LEU A 377 15.21 -24.55 3.29
N PRO A 378 15.92 -23.87 4.22
CA PRO A 378 16.80 -22.77 3.86
C PRO A 378 17.94 -23.18 2.92
N ARG A 379 18.41 -24.44 3.00
CA ARG A 379 19.47 -24.96 2.12
C ARG A 379 19.01 -25.09 0.67
N PHE A 380 17.71 -25.20 0.42
CA PHE A 380 17.15 -25.22 -0.93
C PHE A 380 17.20 -23.85 -1.63
N SER A 381 17.27 -22.74 -0.89
CA SER A 381 17.18 -21.39 -1.46
C SER A 381 18.20 -21.12 -2.57
N LYS A 382 19.47 -21.44 -2.32
CA LYS A 382 20.57 -21.19 -3.26
C LYS A 382 20.51 -22.08 -4.52
N PRO A 383 20.47 -23.44 -4.41
CA PRO A 383 20.50 -24.30 -5.59
C PRO A 383 19.21 -24.19 -6.44
N TYR A 384 18.03 -24.10 -5.80
CA TYR A 384 16.78 -23.91 -6.54
C TYR A 384 16.69 -22.51 -7.16
N GLY A 385 17.16 -21.45 -6.49
CA GLY A 385 17.19 -20.11 -7.07
C GLY A 385 18.06 -20.05 -8.34
N GLN A 386 19.24 -20.65 -8.31
CA GLN A 386 20.11 -20.76 -9.50
C GLN A 386 19.46 -21.55 -10.64
N TYR A 387 18.77 -22.66 -10.31
CA TYR A 387 18.07 -23.46 -11.30
C TYR A 387 16.89 -22.70 -11.94
N MET A 388 16.09 -22.00 -11.14
CA MET A 388 14.97 -21.18 -11.63
C MET A 388 15.46 -20.09 -12.59
N HIS A 389 16.55 -19.40 -12.27
CA HIS A 389 17.17 -18.42 -13.16
C HIS A 389 17.63 -19.02 -14.48
N ALA A 390 18.31 -20.18 -14.44
CA ALA A 390 18.75 -20.87 -15.65
C ALA A 390 17.57 -21.36 -16.52
N HIS A 391 16.42 -21.65 -15.89
CA HIS A 391 15.25 -22.21 -16.56
C HIS A 391 14.39 -21.17 -17.30
N THR A 392 14.53 -19.87 -17.05
CA THR A 392 13.74 -18.78 -17.69
C THR A 392 13.83 -18.74 -19.23
N GLY A 393 14.93 -19.25 -19.81
CA GLY A 393 15.16 -19.37 -21.26
C GLY A 393 15.18 -20.81 -21.78
N PHE A 394 14.80 -21.80 -20.96
CA PHE A 394 14.97 -23.21 -21.30
C PHE A 394 14.09 -23.65 -22.48
N TYR A 395 12.82 -23.26 -22.51
CA TYR A 395 11.89 -23.69 -23.57
C TYR A 395 12.30 -23.19 -24.95
N SER A 396 12.80 -21.95 -25.06
CA SER A 396 13.28 -21.41 -26.34
C SER A 396 14.57 -22.10 -26.78
N LEU A 397 15.49 -22.36 -25.84
CA LEU A 397 16.74 -23.07 -26.10
C LEU A 397 16.47 -24.53 -26.54
N LEU A 398 15.55 -25.21 -25.85
CA LEU A 398 15.17 -26.57 -26.18
C LEU A 398 14.50 -26.66 -27.56
N ASN A 399 13.57 -25.74 -27.85
CA ASN A 399 12.90 -25.70 -29.16
C ASN A 399 13.89 -25.35 -30.29
N SER A 400 14.90 -24.51 -30.02
CA SER A 400 15.98 -24.24 -30.97
C SER A 400 16.77 -25.51 -31.30
N PHE A 401 17.12 -26.32 -30.31
CA PHE A 401 17.84 -27.58 -30.55
C PHE A 401 17.00 -28.69 -31.17
N LEU A 402 15.68 -28.66 -30.95
CA LEU A 402 14.73 -29.58 -31.58
C LEU A 402 14.46 -29.24 -33.04
N GLY A 403 14.54 -27.96 -33.42
CA GLY A 403 14.36 -27.49 -34.79
C GLY A 403 15.41 -28.04 -35.77
N ASP A 404 16.61 -28.36 -35.28
CA ASP A 404 17.69 -28.94 -36.08
C ASP A 404 17.52 -30.45 -36.28
N GLN A 405 16.73 -30.85 -37.28
CA GLN A 405 16.41 -32.26 -37.57
C GLN A 405 17.61 -33.16 -37.90
N ASN A 406 18.75 -32.57 -38.28
CA ASN A 406 20.01 -33.30 -38.54
C ASN A 406 20.85 -33.52 -37.28
N SER A 407 20.44 -32.99 -36.13
CA SER A 407 21.17 -33.13 -34.88
C SER A 407 20.93 -34.51 -34.24
N SER A 408 22.01 -35.18 -33.85
CA SER A 408 21.95 -36.42 -33.04
C SER A 408 21.27 -36.20 -31.68
N PHE A 409 21.19 -34.95 -31.24
CA PHE A 409 20.46 -34.53 -30.05
C PHE A 409 18.94 -34.62 -30.25
N SER A 410 18.41 -34.05 -31.34
CA SER A 410 16.96 -34.06 -31.64
C SER A 410 16.42 -35.49 -31.73
N LYS A 411 17.10 -36.38 -32.48
CA LYS A 411 16.71 -37.81 -32.58
C LYS A 411 16.64 -38.52 -31.22
N ARG A 412 17.59 -38.27 -30.32
CA ARG A 412 17.60 -38.86 -28.98
C ARG A 412 16.55 -38.26 -28.05
N VAL A 413 16.29 -36.96 -28.15
CA VAL A 413 15.19 -36.34 -27.39
C VAL A 413 13.84 -36.93 -27.82
N TYR A 414 13.67 -37.25 -29.11
CA TYR A 414 12.50 -37.99 -29.60
C TYR A 414 12.44 -39.44 -29.07
N GLU A 415 13.57 -40.15 -28.99
CA GLU A 415 13.64 -41.52 -28.43
C GLU A 415 13.39 -41.57 -26.90
N THR A 416 13.94 -40.63 -26.13
CA THR A 416 13.69 -40.50 -24.68
C THR A 416 12.27 -39.98 -24.39
N GLY A 417 11.62 -39.38 -25.38
CA GLY A 417 10.32 -38.74 -25.27
C GLY A 417 10.45 -37.27 -24.88
N GLU A 418 10.24 -36.38 -25.85
CA GLU A 418 10.34 -34.92 -25.69
C GLU A 418 9.49 -34.41 -24.52
N GLN A 419 8.27 -34.94 -24.38
CA GLN A 419 7.35 -34.63 -23.28
C GLN A 419 7.86 -35.15 -21.94
N ARG A 420 8.48 -36.34 -21.92
CA ARG A 420 9.08 -36.92 -20.71
C ARG A 420 10.24 -36.04 -20.24
N MET A 421 11.11 -35.61 -21.14
CA MET A 421 12.23 -34.73 -20.77
C MET A 421 11.76 -33.37 -20.26
N ARG A 422 10.77 -32.74 -20.91
CA ARG A 422 10.16 -31.50 -20.41
C ARG A 422 9.54 -31.68 -19.03
N SER A 423 8.82 -32.78 -18.81
CA SER A 423 8.22 -33.07 -17.51
C SER A 423 9.28 -33.23 -16.42
N LEU A 424 10.35 -34.00 -16.67
CA LEU A 424 11.42 -34.22 -15.69
C LEU A 424 12.13 -32.91 -15.29
N LEU A 425 12.37 -32.02 -16.26
CA LEU A 425 13.04 -30.74 -16.01
C LEU A 425 12.14 -29.71 -15.29
N MET A 426 10.82 -29.87 -15.37
CA MET A 426 9.86 -29.06 -14.63
C MET A 426 9.63 -29.53 -13.19
N GLU A 427 9.94 -30.79 -12.86
CA GLU A 427 9.71 -31.36 -11.52
C GLU A 427 10.34 -30.53 -10.38
N PRO A 428 11.60 -30.04 -10.47
CA PRO A 428 12.18 -29.22 -9.40
C PRO A 428 11.40 -27.93 -9.13
N ILE A 429 10.91 -27.27 -10.18
CA ILE A 429 10.16 -26.01 -10.07
C ILE A 429 8.79 -26.28 -9.45
N GLN A 430 8.16 -27.41 -9.82
CA GLN A 430 6.86 -27.81 -9.29
C GLN A 430 6.95 -28.37 -7.87
N ARG A 431 8.10 -28.91 -7.44
CA ARG A 431 8.27 -29.50 -6.10
C ARG A 431 8.13 -28.45 -4.99
N LEU A 432 8.67 -27.25 -5.19
CA LEU A 432 8.64 -26.18 -4.18
C LEU A 432 7.20 -25.79 -3.75
N PRO A 433 6.27 -25.43 -4.66
CA PRO A 433 4.87 -25.19 -4.29
C PRO A 433 4.19 -26.39 -3.64
N ARG A 434 4.59 -27.62 -3.99
CA ARG A 434 4.03 -28.85 -3.41
C ARG A 434 4.44 -29.03 -1.96
N TYR A 435 5.63 -28.59 -1.54
CA TYR A 435 5.99 -28.59 -0.11
C TYR A 435 5.04 -27.74 0.72
N SER A 436 4.62 -26.57 0.22
CA SER A 436 3.63 -25.74 0.93
C SER A 436 2.31 -26.45 1.11
N LEU A 437 1.81 -27.16 0.08
CA LEU A 437 0.57 -27.91 0.15
C LEU A 437 0.64 -29.07 1.14
N LEU A 438 1.74 -29.84 1.12
CA LEU A 438 1.93 -30.95 2.05
C LEU A 438 2.05 -30.46 3.50
N ILE A 439 2.75 -29.34 3.74
CA ILE A 439 2.84 -28.71 5.06
C ILE A 439 1.47 -28.21 5.54
N ASP A 440 0.66 -27.63 4.65
CA ASP A 440 -0.70 -27.21 4.98
C ASP A 440 -1.59 -28.40 5.35
N THR A 441 -1.48 -29.55 4.66
CA THR A 441 -2.19 -30.79 5.02
C THR A 441 -1.78 -31.30 6.41
N MET A 442 -0.48 -31.37 6.71
CA MET A 442 0.00 -31.75 8.04
C MET A 442 -0.47 -30.78 9.13
N THR A 443 -0.47 -29.48 8.83
CA THR A 443 -0.90 -28.44 9.78
C THR A 443 -2.41 -28.48 10.04
N ALA A 444 -3.22 -28.89 9.07
CA ALA A 444 -4.67 -29.06 9.24
C ALA A 444 -5.04 -30.23 10.16
N SER A 445 -4.22 -31.28 10.19
CA SER A 445 -4.37 -32.42 11.10
C SER A 445 -3.93 -32.11 12.55
N LEU A 446 -3.27 -30.97 12.77
CA LEU A 446 -2.77 -30.55 14.09
C LEU A 446 -3.74 -29.60 14.81
N PRO A 447 -4.00 -29.80 16.12
CA PRO A 447 -4.69 -28.82 16.94
C PRO A 447 -3.88 -27.52 17.10
N SER A 448 -4.56 -26.37 17.21
CA SER A 448 -3.90 -25.05 17.24
C SER A 448 -2.92 -24.84 18.40
N MET A 449 -3.04 -25.63 19.47
CA MET A 449 -2.20 -25.57 20.67
C MET A 449 -0.91 -26.40 20.54
N HIS A 450 -0.77 -27.22 19.50
CA HIS A 450 0.36 -28.13 19.34
C HIS A 450 1.65 -27.35 18.99
N PRO A 451 2.79 -27.60 19.67
CA PRO A 451 4.03 -26.84 19.49
C PRO A 451 4.62 -26.92 18.08
N ALA A 452 4.39 -28.01 17.35
CA ALA A 452 4.86 -28.17 15.97
C ALA A 452 4.20 -27.21 14.97
N VAL A 453 2.99 -26.70 15.24
CA VAL A 453 2.24 -25.83 14.31
C VAL A 453 3.04 -24.57 13.97
N LYS A 454 3.67 -23.93 14.97
CA LYS A 454 4.50 -22.75 14.74
C LYS A 454 5.70 -23.06 13.84
N SER A 455 6.31 -24.22 14.02
CA SER A 455 7.45 -24.67 13.23
C SER A 455 7.06 -24.99 11.79
N PHE A 456 5.93 -25.69 11.57
CA PHE A 456 5.40 -25.96 10.23
C PHE A 456 5.03 -24.68 9.47
N LEU A 457 4.36 -23.72 10.13
CA LEU A 457 4.03 -22.45 9.51
C LEU A 457 5.28 -21.66 9.11
N LYS A 458 6.31 -21.64 9.97
CA LYS A 458 7.59 -21.00 9.66
C LYS A 458 8.30 -21.70 8.49
N ALA A 459 8.29 -23.03 8.45
CA ALA A 459 8.82 -23.81 7.33
C ALA A 459 8.11 -23.46 6.01
N ARG A 460 6.77 -23.38 6.02
CA ARG A 460 5.97 -22.96 4.86
C ARG A 460 6.31 -21.54 4.40
N ASP A 461 6.51 -20.62 5.34
CA ASP A 461 6.87 -19.24 5.01
C ASP A 461 8.24 -19.18 4.32
N THR A 462 9.22 -19.98 4.76
CA THR A 462 10.52 -20.14 4.09
C THR A 462 10.36 -20.67 2.66
N VAL A 463 9.54 -21.70 2.43
CA VAL A 463 9.26 -22.19 1.05
C VAL A 463 8.66 -21.10 0.18
N THR A 464 7.71 -20.34 0.72
CA THR A 464 7.04 -19.25 0.00
C THR A 464 8.02 -18.12 -0.33
N GLU A 465 8.99 -17.86 0.56
CA GLU A 465 10.08 -16.92 0.31
C GLU A 465 10.98 -17.39 -0.84
N ILE A 466 11.38 -18.67 -0.86
CA ILE A 466 12.19 -19.26 -1.94
C ILE A 466 11.47 -19.12 -3.29
N CYS A 467 10.18 -19.47 -3.35
CA CYS A 467 9.38 -19.31 -4.57
C CYS A 467 9.27 -17.84 -5.03
N SER A 468 9.38 -16.87 -4.12
CA SER A 468 9.26 -15.45 -4.42
C SER A 468 10.56 -14.77 -4.86
N LEU A 469 11.72 -15.40 -4.62
CA LEU A 469 13.03 -14.88 -5.07
C LEU A 469 13.08 -14.70 -6.61
N ASP A 470 12.29 -15.49 -7.35
CA ASP A 470 12.15 -15.40 -8.80
C ASP A 470 11.46 -14.10 -9.29
N SER A 471 10.59 -13.51 -8.46
CA SER A 471 9.90 -12.24 -8.77
C SER A 471 10.82 -11.01 -8.75
N TYR A 472 12.08 -11.16 -8.33
CA TYR A 472 13.09 -10.09 -8.31
C TYR A 472 14.07 -10.15 -9.48
N SER A 473 13.80 -10.97 -10.51
CA SER A 473 14.61 -10.95 -11.72
C SER A 473 14.39 -9.63 -12.48
N ALA A 474 15.47 -8.85 -12.63
CA ALA A 474 15.48 -7.57 -13.35
C ALA A 474 15.01 -7.68 -14.82
N SER A 475 14.94 -8.89 -15.38
CA SER A 475 14.47 -9.16 -16.74
C SER A 475 12.95 -8.95 -16.92
N ASP A 476 12.11 -9.33 -15.94
CA ASP A 476 10.65 -9.20 -16.07
C ASP A 476 10.18 -7.75 -16.03
N HIS A 477 10.89 -6.90 -15.26
CA HIS A 477 10.68 -5.45 -15.23
C HIS A 477 10.93 -4.82 -16.61
N SER A 478 12.01 -5.23 -17.27
CA SER A 478 12.37 -4.71 -18.58
C SER A 478 11.32 -5.05 -19.65
N GLN A 479 10.77 -6.28 -19.63
CA GLN A 479 9.77 -6.71 -20.61
C GLN A 479 8.42 -6.02 -20.41
N THR A 480 8.00 -5.86 -19.15
CA THR A 480 6.73 -5.17 -18.81
C THR A 480 6.79 -3.70 -19.21
N LEU A 481 7.92 -3.01 -18.94
CA LEU A 481 8.12 -1.63 -19.37
C LEU A 481 8.19 -1.49 -20.90
N ILE A 482 8.88 -2.40 -21.60
CA ILE A 482 8.92 -2.41 -23.07
C ILE A 482 7.50 -2.55 -23.64
N HIS A 483 6.68 -3.40 -23.02
CA HIS A 483 5.30 -3.59 -23.44
C HIS A 483 4.41 -2.36 -23.17
N LEU A 484 4.52 -1.74 -21.99
CA LEU A 484 3.80 -0.51 -21.65
C LEU A 484 4.17 0.65 -22.58
N ARG A 485 5.46 0.80 -22.90
CA ARG A 485 5.96 1.82 -23.84
C ARG A 485 5.38 1.65 -25.25
N ARG A 486 5.04 0.42 -25.65
CA ARG A 486 4.39 0.13 -26.95
C ARG A 486 2.90 0.45 -26.95
N ILE A 487 2.23 0.37 -25.80
CA ILE A 487 0.77 0.56 -25.68
C ILE A 487 0.41 2.04 -25.51
N VAL A 488 1.22 2.81 -24.78
CA VAL A 488 0.96 4.21 -24.49
C VAL A 488 1.46 5.11 -25.63
N HIS A 489 0.54 5.75 -26.34
CA HIS A 489 0.88 6.82 -27.27
C HIS A 489 1.50 8.00 -26.50
N GLU A 490 2.67 8.47 -26.95
CA GLU A 490 3.46 9.56 -26.32
C GLU A 490 4.04 9.27 -24.93
N TRP A 491 4.65 8.09 -24.74
CA TRP A 491 5.44 7.82 -23.52
C TRP A 491 6.64 8.80 -23.40
N PRO A 492 6.78 9.57 -22.29
CA PRO A 492 7.88 10.51 -22.13
C PRO A 492 9.24 9.80 -22.07
N GLU A 493 10.21 10.21 -22.89
CA GLU A 493 11.55 9.59 -22.91
C GLU A 493 12.34 9.79 -21.61
N SER A 494 11.97 10.80 -20.81
CA SER A 494 12.57 11.09 -19.50
C SER A 494 12.09 10.16 -18.38
N VAL A 495 11.03 9.38 -18.60
CA VAL A 495 10.40 8.53 -17.57
C VAL A 495 10.92 7.11 -17.72
N ALA A 496 11.98 6.80 -16.98
CA ALA A 496 12.54 5.47 -16.79
C ALA A 496 12.37 5.03 -15.33
N PRO A 497 11.16 4.58 -14.94
CA PRO A 497 10.92 4.19 -13.56
C PRO A 497 11.72 2.94 -13.20
N ALA A 498 12.53 3.07 -12.16
CA ALA A 498 13.20 1.96 -11.51
C ALA A 498 12.28 1.40 -10.43
N GLY A 499 11.50 0.36 -10.72
CA GLY A 499 10.58 -0.24 -9.76
C GLY A 499 9.53 -1.14 -10.38
N ARG A 500 9.02 -2.12 -9.63
CA ARG A 500 7.99 -3.06 -10.10
C ARG A 500 6.66 -2.33 -10.30
N LEU A 501 5.96 -2.61 -11.41
CA LEU A 501 4.58 -2.15 -11.60
C LEU A 501 3.68 -2.69 -10.48
N ILE A 502 3.14 -1.79 -9.65
CA ILE A 502 2.26 -2.15 -8.53
C ILE A 502 0.83 -2.38 -9.01
N THR A 503 0.30 -1.45 -9.80
CA THR A 503 -1.08 -1.50 -10.30
C THR A 503 -1.26 -0.57 -11.51
N ALA A 504 -2.32 -0.80 -12.29
CA ALA A 504 -2.81 0.11 -13.31
C ALA A 504 -4.29 0.40 -13.02
N VAL A 505 -4.65 1.68 -12.95
CA VAL A 505 -6.01 2.12 -12.58
C VAL A 505 -6.52 3.09 -13.64
N ASP A 506 -7.75 2.88 -14.08
CA ASP A 506 -8.47 3.84 -14.90
C ASP A 506 -8.99 4.96 -14.00
N VAL A 507 -8.46 6.17 -14.18
CA VAL A 507 -8.85 7.35 -13.40
C VAL A 507 -9.51 8.40 -14.29
N TYR A 508 -10.49 9.11 -13.73
CA TYR A 508 -11.02 10.32 -14.32
C TYR A 508 -10.34 11.52 -13.67
N THR A 509 -9.51 12.24 -14.43
CA THR A 509 -8.91 13.49 -13.96
C THR A 509 -9.97 14.59 -14.02
N LEU A 510 -10.45 15.03 -12.85
CA LEU A 510 -11.26 16.24 -12.75
C LEU A 510 -10.33 17.44 -12.76
N LEU A 511 -10.51 18.35 -13.72
CA LEU A 511 -9.83 19.63 -13.70
C LEU A 511 -10.60 20.61 -12.78
N PRO A 512 -9.92 21.55 -12.10
CA PRO A 512 -10.60 22.64 -11.43
C PRO A 512 -11.56 23.36 -12.41
N PRO A 513 -12.77 23.76 -11.98
CA PRO A 513 -13.38 23.56 -10.66
C PRO A 513 -13.97 22.15 -10.59
N PHE A 514 -13.51 21.34 -9.64
CA PHE A 514 -13.77 19.89 -9.54
C PHE A 514 -15.27 19.54 -9.35
N ARG A 515 -16.06 19.65 -10.40
CA ARG A 515 -17.51 19.37 -10.40
C ARG A 515 -17.75 17.92 -10.75
N SER A 516 -18.44 17.22 -9.87
CA SER A 516 -18.95 15.87 -10.14
C SER A 516 -20.12 15.85 -11.14
N GLY A 517 -20.75 17.01 -11.41
CA GLY A 517 -22.02 17.10 -12.16
C GLY A 517 -21.96 17.67 -13.59
N SER A 518 -20.80 18.09 -14.10
CA SER A 518 -20.71 18.62 -15.47
C SER A 518 -20.45 17.51 -16.46
N SER A 519 -21.51 17.07 -17.16
CA SER A 519 -21.42 16.26 -18.38
C SER A 519 -20.81 17.01 -19.58
N GLY A 520 -20.13 18.15 -19.36
CA GLY A 520 -19.50 18.95 -20.39
C GLY A 520 -18.06 18.53 -20.66
N HIS A 521 -17.83 17.96 -21.84
CA HIS A 521 -16.55 17.58 -22.44
C HIS A 521 -15.79 16.44 -21.76
N LYS A 522 -16.30 15.23 -22.02
CA LYS A 522 -15.52 13.98 -22.00
C LYS A 522 -14.34 14.07 -22.97
N ARG A 523 -13.26 14.76 -22.61
CA ARG A 523 -11.93 14.37 -23.10
C ARG A 523 -11.52 13.16 -22.27
N SER A 524 -11.83 11.98 -22.81
CA SER A 524 -11.28 10.72 -22.30
C SER A 524 -9.78 10.73 -22.59
N THR A 525 -8.99 11.34 -21.72
CA THR A 525 -7.56 11.02 -21.64
C THR A 525 -7.42 9.88 -20.67
N ARG A 526 -7.24 8.67 -21.21
CA ARG A 526 -6.86 7.50 -20.44
C ARG A 526 -5.44 7.74 -19.92
N HIS A 527 -5.31 8.06 -18.65
CA HIS A 527 -4.01 8.10 -18.00
C HIS A 527 -3.80 6.78 -17.27
N ILE A 528 -2.84 5.98 -17.75
CA ILE A 528 -2.31 4.86 -16.98
C ILE A 528 -1.34 5.47 -15.97
N VAL A 529 -1.77 5.60 -14.72
CA VAL A 529 -0.87 5.97 -13.63
C VAL A 529 -0.15 4.71 -13.17
N ALA A 530 1.13 4.61 -13.53
CA ALA A 530 2.03 3.62 -12.95
C ALA A 530 2.54 4.16 -11.61
N LEU A 531 2.13 3.55 -10.51
CA LEU A 531 2.80 3.70 -9.23
C LEU A 531 4.05 2.81 -9.27
N CYS A 532 5.22 3.43 -9.24
CA CYS A 532 6.52 2.78 -9.26
C CYS A 532 7.13 2.72 -7.87
#